data_AF-A0A6I4TSM1-F1
#
_entry.id   AF-A0A6I4TSM1-F1
#
_cell.length_a   1.000
_cell.length_b   1.000
_cell.length_c   1.000
_cell.angle_alpha   90.00
_cell.angle_beta   90.00
_cell.angle_gamma   90.00
#
_symmetry.space_group_name_H-M   'P 1'
#
loop_
_entity.id
_entity.type
_entity.pdbx_description
1 polymer ?
#
loop_
_entity_poly.entity_id
_entity_poly.type
_entity_poly.pdbx_seq_one_letter_code
_entity_poly.pdbx_strand_id
1 'polypeptide(L)'
;MIGAVKAWIAPYVGALVAGVFVALLVAFAVQTWRLGRERQDNATLTATIARIENAQKHAADLARLARVEQEARYQTLAQRTDEHAEQAQADAMADARDFIARNRVQCPAAGSAAGSSGARADSDGAPGADRSGAAAQLDAGLIAVPESDILICTENTVRLGKAREWAKQITIVD
;
A
#
# COMPACT_ATOMS: atom_id res chain seq x y z
N MET A 1 84.38 49.25 -23.75
CA MET A 1 83.51 48.18 -24.31
C MET A 1 82.24 47.90 -23.50
N ILE A 2 82.23 48.04 -22.16
CA ILE A 2 81.06 47.70 -21.32
C ILE A 2 79.84 48.63 -21.53
N GLY A 3 80.04 49.91 -21.84
CA GLY A 3 78.95 50.88 -22.06
C GLY A 3 78.13 50.66 -23.34
N ALA A 4 78.76 50.17 -24.42
CA ALA A 4 78.10 49.95 -25.71
C ALA A 4 77.15 48.74 -25.68
N VAL A 5 77.51 47.68 -24.94
CA VAL A 5 76.69 46.47 -24.76
C VAL A 5 75.44 46.78 -23.92
N LYS A 6 75.58 47.65 -22.91
CA LYS A 6 74.46 48.04 -22.02
C LYS A 6 73.38 48.86 -22.76
N ALA A 7 73.79 49.72 -23.69
CA ALA A 7 72.87 50.51 -24.53
C ALA A 7 72.10 49.65 -25.54
N TRP A 8 72.69 48.55 -26.01
CA TRP A 8 72.04 47.63 -26.95
C TRP A 8 71.04 46.68 -26.28
N ILE A 9 71.28 46.29 -25.01
CA ILE A 9 70.44 45.33 -24.27
C ILE A 9 69.27 46.00 -23.54
N ALA A 10 69.40 47.29 -23.16
CA ALA A 10 68.37 48.05 -22.44
C ALA A 10 66.95 48.03 -23.05
N PRO A 11 66.73 48.19 -24.38
CA PRO A 11 65.38 48.14 -24.95
C PRO A 11 64.76 46.74 -24.87
N TYR A 12 65.57 45.68 -24.96
CA TYR A 12 65.09 44.29 -24.87
C TYR A 12 64.66 43.91 -23.45
N VAL A 13 65.38 44.41 -22.43
CA VAL A 13 65.01 44.22 -21.02
C VAL A 13 63.71 44.95 -20.70
N GLY A 14 63.53 46.18 -21.19
CA GLY A 14 62.29 46.94 -21.04
C GLY A 14 61.09 46.24 -21.70
N ALA A 15 61.27 45.73 -22.92
CA ALA A 15 60.24 44.98 -23.64
C ALA A 15 59.88 43.66 -22.94
N LEU A 16 60.87 42.95 -22.39
CA LEU A 16 60.62 41.73 -21.61
C LEU A 16 59.82 42.01 -20.33
N VAL A 17 60.20 43.02 -19.56
CA VAL A 17 59.48 43.40 -18.33
C VAL A 17 58.05 43.83 -18.64
N ALA A 18 57.85 44.63 -19.70
CA ALA A 18 56.52 45.00 -20.16
C ALA A 18 55.69 43.78 -20.60
N GLY A 19 56.30 42.85 -21.33
CA GLY A 19 55.66 41.59 -21.74
C GLY A 19 55.22 40.73 -20.57
N VAL A 20 56.09 40.56 -19.56
CA VAL A 20 55.75 39.82 -18.33
C VAL A 20 54.63 40.52 -17.56
N PHE A 21 54.67 41.84 -17.47
CA PHE A 21 53.63 42.60 -16.79
C PHE A 21 52.26 42.44 -17.46
N VAL A 22 52.20 42.52 -18.79
CA VAL A 22 50.97 42.26 -19.55
C VAL A 22 50.49 40.82 -19.35
N ALA A 23 51.39 39.84 -19.37
CA ALA A 23 51.04 38.44 -19.12
C ALA A 23 50.45 38.22 -17.71
N LEU A 24 51.00 38.90 -16.69
CA LEU A 24 50.48 38.86 -15.33
C LEU A 24 49.08 39.48 -15.21
N LEU A 25 48.84 40.62 -15.87
CA LEU A 25 47.51 41.24 -15.91
C LEU A 25 46.47 40.32 -16.56
N VAL A 26 46.83 39.67 -17.66
CA VAL A 26 45.95 38.70 -18.34
C VAL A 26 45.69 37.49 -17.44
N ALA A 27 46.72 36.94 -16.79
CA ALA A 27 46.55 35.81 -15.88
C ALA A 27 45.62 36.17 -14.70
N PHE A 28 45.78 37.37 -14.13
CA PHE A 28 44.92 37.87 -13.05
C PHE A 28 43.46 38.08 -13.50
N ALA A 29 43.26 38.64 -14.70
CA ALA A 29 41.93 38.80 -15.28
C ALA A 29 41.24 37.44 -15.53
N VAL A 30 41.99 36.44 -16.00
CA VAL A 30 41.45 35.08 -16.20
C VAL A 30 41.12 34.40 -14.87
N GLN A 31 41.98 34.54 -13.85
CA GLN A 31 41.72 33.97 -12.52
C GLN A 31 40.47 34.57 -11.87
N THR A 32 40.35 35.91 -11.88
CA THR A 32 39.19 36.60 -11.33
C THR A 32 37.89 36.22 -12.05
N TRP A 33 37.92 36.07 -13.37
CA TRP A 33 36.77 35.60 -14.15
C TRP A 33 36.36 34.16 -13.80
N ARG A 34 37.33 33.25 -13.66
CA ARG A 34 37.05 31.86 -13.25
C ARG A 34 36.42 31.78 -11.85
N LEU A 35 37.00 32.48 -10.88
CA LEU A 35 36.47 32.57 -9.51
C LEU A 35 35.07 33.20 -9.46
N GLY A 36 34.80 34.21 -10.30
CA GLY A 36 33.48 34.82 -10.41
C GLY A 36 32.43 33.85 -10.94
N ARG A 37 32.78 33.05 -11.96
CA ARG A 37 31.91 32.05 -12.56
C ARG A 37 31.54 30.94 -11.58
N GLU A 38 32.51 30.40 -10.85
CA GLU A 38 32.28 29.36 -9.84
C GLU A 38 31.35 29.84 -8.71
N ARG A 39 31.44 31.11 -8.31
CA ARG A 39 30.55 31.69 -7.29
C ARG A 39 29.11 31.84 -7.79
N GLN A 40 28.93 32.23 -9.05
CA GLN A 40 27.61 32.33 -9.68
C GLN A 40 26.97 30.94 -9.82
N ASP A 41 27.73 29.96 -10.32
CA ASP A 41 27.25 28.60 -10.49
C ASP A 41 26.83 28.00 -9.13
N ASN A 42 27.65 28.17 -8.08
CA ASN A 42 27.29 27.73 -6.73
C ASN A 42 26.04 28.44 -6.16
N ALA A 43 25.89 29.75 -6.39
CA ALA A 43 24.71 30.50 -5.94
C ALA A 43 23.42 30.05 -6.66
N THR A 44 23.51 29.71 -7.95
CA THR A 44 22.37 29.16 -8.68
C THR A 44 21.99 27.75 -8.23
N LEU A 45 22.99 26.91 -7.92
CA LEU A 45 22.77 25.56 -7.40
C LEU A 45 22.08 25.58 -6.03
N THR A 46 22.55 26.40 -5.09
CA THR A 46 21.92 26.51 -3.76
C THR A 46 20.49 27.04 -3.85
N ALA A 47 20.24 28.04 -4.70
CA ALA A 47 18.88 28.54 -4.94
C ALA A 47 17.97 27.49 -5.60
N THR A 48 18.52 26.62 -6.44
CA THR A 48 17.76 25.54 -7.10
C THR A 48 17.43 24.43 -6.11
N ILE A 49 18.38 24.03 -5.27
CA ILE A 49 18.18 23.06 -4.19
C ILE A 49 17.09 23.54 -3.24
N ALA A 50 17.15 24.80 -2.80
CA ALA A 50 16.13 25.36 -1.91
C ALA A 50 14.73 25.36 -2.52
N ARG A 51 14.59 25.60 -3.83
CA ARG A 51 13.30 25.50 -4.53
C ARG A 51 12.78 24.07 -4.59
N ILE A 52 13.65 23.10 -4.90
CA ILE A 52 13.28 21.69 -4.95
C ILE A 52 12.86 21.21 -3.56
N GLU A 53 13.61 21.56 -2.52
CA GLU A 53 13.29 21.18 -1.15
C GLU A 53 11.93 21.76 -0.70
N ASN A 54 11.66 23.03 -1.00
CA ASN A 54 10.37 23.64 -0.70
C ASN A 54 9.22 23.00 -1.49
N ALA A 55 9.43 22.67 -2.76
CA ALA A 55 8.42 21.97 -3.57
C ALA A 55 8.15 20.56 -3.02
N GLN A 56 9.18 19.84 -2.58
CA GLN A 56 9.05 18.52 -1.96
C GLN A 56 8.30 18.58 -0.63
N LYS A 57 8.62 19.55 0.23
CA LYS A 57 7.88 19.78 1.48
C LYS A 57 6.41 20.05 1.21
N HIS A 58 6.12 20.92 0.26
CA HIS A 58 4.74 21.24 -0.08
C HIS A 58 3.98 20.03 -0.64
N ALA A 59 4.61 19.23 -1.49
CA ALA A 59 4.04 17.99 -1.99
C ALA A 59 3.82 16.95 -0.87
N ALA A 60 4.77 16.84 0.06
CA ALA A 60 4.65 15.94 1.22
C ALA A 60 3.50 16.35 2.15
N ASP A 61 3.32 17.65 2.39
CA ASP A 61 2.21 18.17 3.20
C ASP A 61 0.85 17.89 2.55
N LEU A 62 0.73 18.12 1.23
CA LEU A 62 -0.48 17.79 0.48
C LEU A 62 -0.78 16.28 0.50
N ALA A 63 0.25 15.44 0.31
CA ALA A 63 0.11 14.00 0.38
C ALA A 63 -0.28 13.54 1.80
N ARG A 64 0.25 14.18 2.85
CA ARG A 64 -0.12 13.88 4.24
C ARG A 64 -1.58 14.24 4.52
N LEU A 65 -2.04 15.41 4.07
CA LEU A 65 -3.44 15.81 4.23
C LEU A 65 -4.38 14.84 3.50
N ALA A 66 -4.04 14.46 2.27
CA ALA A 66 -4.82 13.48 1.50
C ALA A 66 -4.86 12.11 2.19
N ARG A 67 -3.74 11.64 2.77
CA ARG A 67 -3.71 10.38 3.55
C ARG A 67 -4.60 10.45 4.78
N VAL A 68 -4.54 11.53 5.56
CA VAL A 68 -5.39 11.69 6.75
C VAL A 68 -6.87 11.67 6.38
N GLU A 69 -7.25 12.35 5.29
CA GLU A 69 -8.63 12.32 4.81
C GLU A 69 -9.06 10.92 4.35
N GLN A 70 -8.20 10.21 3.61
CA GLN A 70 -8.47 8.84 3.21
C GLN A 70 -8.62 7.91 4.42
N GLU A 71 -7.69 7.98 5.39
CA GLU A 71 -7.73 7.17 6.62
C GLU A 71 -9.04 7.41 7.39
N ALA A 72 -9.49 8.65 7.52
CA ALA A 72 -10.76 8.98 8.18
C ALA A 72 -11.98 8.39 7.44
N ARG A 73 -11.97 8.45 6.10
CA ARG A 73 -13.02 7.83 5.26
C ARG A 73 -13.04 6.31 5.43
N TYR A 74 -11.86 5.67 5.42
CA TYR A 74 -11.74 4.22 5.63
C TYR A 74 -12.20 3.79 7.02
N GLN A 75 -11.86 4.53 8.08
CA GLN A 75 -12.31 4.23 9.44
C GLN A 75 -13.84 4.31 9.56
N THR A 76 -14.45 5.34 8.98
CA THR A 76 -15.92 5.50 9.01
C THR A 76 -16.62 4.39 8.23
N LEU A 77 -16.07 4.01 7.07
CA LEU A 77 -16.61 2.91 6.28
C LEU A 77 -16.46 1.57 7.00
N ALA A 78 -15.32 1.33 7.65
CA ALA A 78 -15.07 0.13 8.45
C ALA A 78 -16.08 0.02 9.59
N GLN A 79 -16.27 1.08 10.39
CA GLN A 79 -17.24 1.09 11.50
C GLN A 79 -18.67 0.78 11.04
N ARG A 80 -19.13 1.44 9.96
CA ARG A 80 -20.47 1.16 9.41
C ARG A 80 -20.60 -0.27 8.91
N THR A 81 -19.54 -0.81 8.32
CA THR A 81 -19.53 -2.19 7.82
C THR A 81 -19.59 -3.17 8.98
N ASP A 82 -18.84 -2.91 10.06
CA ASP A 82 -18.82 -3.76 11.26
C ASP A 82 -20.19 -3.75 11.97
N GLU A 83 -20.80 -2.59 12.18
CA GLU A 83 -22.12 -2.47 12.81
C GLU A 83 -23.21 -3.20 12.00
N HIS A 84 -23.25 -2.99 10.69
CA HIS A 84 -24.19 -3.70 9.82
C HIS A 84 -23.89 -5.21 9.76
N ALA A 85 -22.62 -5.60 9.85
CA ALA A 85 -22.21 -6.99 9.80
C ALA A 85 -22.63 -7.77 11.06
N GLU A 86 -22.57 -7.16 12.24
CA GLU A 86 -23.04 -7.78 13.48
C GLU A 86 -24.56 -7.98 13.47
N GLN A 87 -25.31 -6.96 13.05
CA GLN A 87 -26.78 -7.02 12.95
C GLN A 87 -27.22 -8.09 11.94
N ALA A 88 -26.66 -8.08 10.73
CA ALA A 88 -27.02 -9.06 9.71
C ALA A 88 -26.71 -10.51 10.13
N GLN A 89 -25.66 -10.72 10.93
CA GLN A 89 -25.35 -12.04 11.47
C GLN A 89 -26.33 -12.45 12.57
N ALA A 90 -26.71 -11.53 13.46
CA ALA A 90 -27.70 -11.79 14.49
C ALA A 90 -29.07 -12.14 13.90
N ASP A 91 -29.51 -11.38 12.90
CA ASP A 91 -30.80 -11.60 12.21
C ASP A 91 -30.83 -12.94 11.47
N ALA A 92 -29.78 -13.25 10.69
CA ALA A 92 -29.68 -14.53 9.99
C ALA A 92 -29.68 -15.73 10.96
N MET A 93 -29.06 -15.59 12.13
CA MET A 93 -29.08 -16.63 13.16
C MET A 93 -30.44 -16.76 13.84
N ALA A 94 -31.15 -15.65 14.04
CA ALA A 94 -32.52 -15.67 14.55
C ALA A 94 -33.45 -16.38 13.57
N ASP A 95 -33.39 -16.04 12.28
CA ASP A 95 -34.17 -16.67 11.21
C ASP A 95 -33.90 -18.17 11.09
N ALA A 96 -32.63 -18.57 11.20
CA ALA A 96 -32.24 -19.99 11.18
C ALA A 96 -32.85 -20.75 12.37
N ARG A 97 -32.80 -20.18 13.58
CA ARG A 97 -33.42 -20.79 14.78
C ARG A 97 -34.94 -20.89 14.65
N ASP A 98 -35.56 -19.86 14.11
CA ASP A 98 -36.99 -19.83 13.83
C ASP A 98 -37.41 -20.90 12.81
N PHE A 99 -36.60 -21.07 11.75
CA PHE A 99 -36.79 -22.12 10.76
C PHE A 99 -36.64 -23.52 11.39
N ILE A 100 -35.60 -23.72 12.22
CA ILE A 100 -35.40 -24.97 12.96
C ILE A 100 -36.59 -25.27 13.86
N ALA A 101 -37.09 -24.28 14.61
CA ALA A 101 -38.22 -24.45 15.52
C ALA A 101 -39.50 -24.86 14.80
N ARG A 102 -39.78 -24.28 13.62
CA ARG A 102 -40.97 -24.57 12.81
C ARG A 102 -40.91 -25.92 12.08
N ASN A 103 -39.71 -26.41 11.76
CA ASN A 103 -39.50 -27.61 10.94
C ASN A 103 -38.87 -28.77 11.72
N ARG A 104 -38.88 -28.71 13.05
CA ARG A 104 -38.24 -29.72 13.90
C ARG A 104 -38.97 -31.05 13.78
N VAL A 105 -38.25 -32.08 13.35
CA VAL A 105 -38.73 -33.46 13.33
C VAL A 105 -37.97 -34.29 14.36
N GLN A 106 -38.71 -35.06 15.17
CA GLN A 106 -38.09 -36.04 16.05
C GLN A 106 -37.72 -37.26 15.20
N CYS A 107 -36.43 -37.49 15.00
CA CYS A 107 -35.97 -38.75 14.42
C CYS A 107 -36.08 -39.84 15.50
N PRO A 108 -36.65 -41.02 15.19
CA PRO A 108 -36.52 -42.16 16.08
C PRO A 108 -35.03 -42.40 16.32
N ALA A 109 -34.64 -42.69 17.57
CA ALA A 109 -33.27 -43.01 17.91
C ALA A 109 -32.79 -44.10 16.95
N ALA A 110 -31.82 -43.76 16.08
CA ALA A 110 -31.34 -44.66 15.07
C ALA A 110 -30.78 -45.91 15.75
N GLY A 111 -31.54 -46.99 15.75
CA GLY A 111 -30.97 -48.32 15.89
C GLY A 111 -30.03 -48.51 14.70
N SER A 112 -28.73 -48.43 14.96
CA SER A 112 -27.62 -48.84 14.09
C SER A 112 -27.96 -48.95 12.59
N ALA A 113 -28.16 -47.82 11.90
CA ALA A 113 -28.07 -47.82 10.45
C ALA A 113 -26.59 -47.60 10.09
N ALA A 114 -26.00 -48.66 9.53
CA ALA A 114 -24.62 -48.77 9.13
C ALA A 114 -24.12 -47.54 8.35
N GLY A 115 -22.89 -47.11 8.67
CA GLY A 115 -22.22 -46.02 7.98
C GLY A 115 -22.19 -46.27 6.47
N SER A 116 -22.94 -45.47 5.73
CA SER A 116 -22.72 -45.33 4.29
C SER A 116 -21.49 -44.45 4.12
N SER A 117 -20.44 -45.03 3.55
CA SER A 117 -19.20 -44.39 3.13
C SER A 117 -19.48 -43.14 2.30
N GLY A 118 -19.44 -41.96 2.93
CA GLY A 118 -19.24 -40.70 2.22
C GLY A 118 -17.79 -40.65 1.76
N ALA A 119 -17.58 -40.68 0.45
CA ALA A 119 -16.27 -40.52 -0.17
C ALA A 119 -15.51 -39.35 0.46
N ARG A 120 -14.26 -39.59 0.85
CA ARG A 120 -13.30 -38.52 1.14
C ARG A 120 -13.25 -37.64 -0.10
N ALA A 121 -13.77 -36.42 0.00
CA ALA A 121 -13.34 -35.36 -0.89
C ALA A 121 -11.89 -35.09 -0.53
N ASP A 122 -10.96 -35.51 -1.39
CA ASP A 122 -9.64 -34.89 -1.44
C ASP A 122 -9.90 -33.42 -1.76
N SER A 123 -9.87 -32.59 -0.73
CA SER A 123 -9.88 -31.14 -0.90
C SER A 123 -8.56 -30.61 -0.36
N ASP A 124 -7.78 -29.99 -1.25
CA ASP A 124 -6.69 -29.06 -0.96
C ASP A 124 -7.17 -27.79 -0.20
N GLY A 125 -8.22 -27.91 0.61
CA GLY A 125 -8.73 -26.87 1.48
C GLY A 125 -8.07 -26.96 2.85
N ALA A 126 -7.74 -25.81 3.42
CA ALA A 126 -7.30 -25.68 4.81
C ALA A 126 -8.19 -26.53 5.74
N PRO A 127 -7.63 -27.23 6.75
CA PRO A 127 -8.41 -28.09 7.64
C PRO A 127 -9.49 -27.27 8.34
N GLY A 128 -10.73 -27.38 7.87
CA GLY A 128 -11.89 -26.71 8.45
C GLY A 128 -12.23 -27.29 9.82
N ALA A 129 -12.28 -26.41 10.83
CA ALA A 129 -12.73 -26.71 12.20
C ALA A 129 -14.26 -26.91 12.29
N ASP A 130 -14.99 -26.57 11.23
CA ASP A 130 -16.45 -26.68 11.19
C ASP A 130 -16.85 -28.07 10.69
N ARG A 131 -17.30 -28.96 11.58
CA ARG A 131 -17.87 -30.25 11.16
C ARG A 131 -19.09 -30.64 11.99
N SER A 132 -20.21 -30.84 11.32
CA SER A 132 -21.20 -31.84 11.71
C SER A 132 -21.56 -32.67 10.47
N GLY A 133 -21.89 -33.96 10.68
CA GLY A 133 -21.83 -34.98 9.64
C GLY A 133 -22.77 -36.16 9.86
N ALA A 134 -23.91 -35.94 10.52
CA ALA A 134 -24.86 -37.00 10.85
C ALA A 134 -26.27 -36.66 10.33
N ALA A 135 -26.43 -36.58 9.02
CA ALA A 135 -27.75 -36.51 8.41
C ALA A 135 -28.43 -37.90 8.49
N ALA A 136 -29.64 -37.97 9.03
CA ALA A 136 -30.42 -39.20 9.11
C ALA A 136 -31.42 -39.26 7.95
N GLN A 137 -31.46 -40.36 7.21
CA GLN A 137 -32.47 -40.55 6.17
C GLN A 137 -33.79 -40.98 6.82
N LEU A 138 -34.86 -40.26 6.53
CA LEU A 138 -36.23 -40.56 6.94
C LEU A 138 -36.94 -41.37 5.84
N ASP A 139 -38.03 -42.04 6.21
CA ASP A 139 -38.91 -42.71 5.25
C ASP A 139 -39.43 -41.71 4.19
N ALA A 140 -39.62 -42.21 2.97
CA ALA A 140 -40.02 -41.44 1.77
C ALA A 140 -38.95 -40.48 1.19
N GLY A 141 -37.67 -40.70 1.45
CA GLY A 141 -36.57 -39.98 0.79
C GLY A 141 -36.29 -38.58 1.36
N LEU A 142 -36.86 -38.28 2.53
CA LEU A 142 -36.58 -37.07 3.30
C LEU A 142 -35.26 -37.25 4.08
N ILE A 143 -34.51 -36.17 4.28
CA ILE A 143 -33.26 -36.18 5.05
C ILE A 143 -33.43 -35.23 6.23
N ALA A 144 -33.23 -35.75 7.43
CA ALA A 144 -33.12 -34.94 8.64
C ALA A 144 -31.68 -34.44 8.77
N VAL A 145 -31.55 -33.12 8.84
CA VAL A 145 -30.27 -32.44 9.02
C VAL A 145 -30.13 -32.00 10.48
N PRO A 146 -28.99 -32.26 11.14
CA PRO A 146 -28.71 -31.75 12.48
C PRO A 146 -28.87 -30.23 12.59
N GLU A 147 -29.37 -29.77 13.73
CA GLU A 147 -29.48 -28.34 14.06
C GLU A 147 -28.12 -27.63 13.91
N SER A 148 -27.04 -28.28 14.33
CA SER A 148 -25.67 -27.76 14.20
C SER A 148 -25.27 -27.50 12.75
N ASP A 149 -25.67 -28.36 11.80
CA ASP A 149 -25.32 -28.19 10.39
C ASP A 149 -26.04 -26.99 9.77
N ILE A 150 -27.30 -26.76 10.15
CA ILE A 150 -28.07 -25.61 9.67
C ILE A 150 -27.43 -24.32 10.18
N LEU A 151 -27.04 -24.26 11.45
CA LEU A 151 -26.38 -23.09 12.05
C LEU A 151 -25.01 -22.82 11.41
N ILE A 152 -24.17 -23.84 11.23
CA ILE A 152 -22.85 -23.71 10.57
C ILE A 152 -23.02 -23.23 9.12
N CYS A 153 -23.93 -23.81 8.35
CA CYS A 153 -24.18 -23.39 6.97
C CYS A 153 -24.66 -21.94 6.91
N THR A 154 -25.52 -21.53 7.85
CA THR A 154 -26.00 -20.15 7.95
C THR A 154 -24.85 -19.19 8.24
N GLU A 155 -23.99 -19.53 9.19
CA GLU A 155 -22.82 -18.70 9.55
C GLU A 155 -21.88 -18.53 8.36
N ASN A 156 -21.56 -19.63 7.68
CA ASN A 156 -20.67 -19.63 6.53
C ASN A 156 -21.27 -18.87 5.34
N THR A 157 -22.58 -18.95 5.14
CA THR A 157 -23.27 -18.17 4.10
C THR A 157 -23.18 -16.67 4.37
N VAL A 158 -23.39 -16.26 5.63
CA VAL A 158 -23.24 -14.85 6.03
C VAL A 158 -21.79 -14.38 5.83
N ARG A 159 -20.79 -15.18 6.25
CA ARG A 159 -19.36 -14.86 6.07
C ARG A 159 -18.99 -14.71 4.59
N LEU A 160 -19.45 -15.63 3.73
CA LEU A 160 -19.20 -15.56 2.28
C LEU A 160 -19.90 -14.36 1.62
N GLY A 161 -21.12 -14.05 2.05
CA GLY A 161 -21.83 -12.84 1.62
C GLY A 161 -21.06 -11.57 1.93
N LYS A 162 -20.52 -11.47 3.16
CA LYS A 162 -19.66 -10.35 3.60
C LYS A 162 -18.38 -10.25 2.75
N ALA A 163 -17.67 -11.36 2.56
CA ALA A 163 -16.44 -11.38 1.75
C ALA A 163 -16.70 -10.94 0.30
N ARG A 164 -17.83 -11.36 -0.29
CA ARG A 164 -18.26 -10.93 -1.62
C ARG A 164 -18.53 -9.43 -1.68
N GLU A 165 -19.24 -8.87 -0.70
CA GLU A 165 -19.58 -7.45 -0.71
C GLU A 165 -18.34 -6.56 -0.51
N TRP A 166 -17.45 -6.95 0.39
CA TRP A 166 -16.15 -6.30 0.57
C TRP A 166 -15.33 -6.30 -0.72
N ALA A 167 -15.25 -7.43 -1.42
CA ALA A 167 -14.53 -7.52 -2.70
C ALA A 167 -15.09 -6.55 -3.76
N LYS A 168 -16.41 -6.38 -3.84
CA LYS A 168 -17.02 -5.40 -4.76
C LYS A 168 -16.64 -3.97 -4.41
N GLN A 169 -16.63 -3.61 -3.12
CA GLN A 169 -16.30 -2.26 -2.68
C GLN A 169 -14.85 -1.88 -3.03
N ILE A 170 -13.93 -2.84 -3.03
CA ILE A 170 -12.53 -2.60 -3.41
C ILE A 170 -12.36 -2.51 -4.93
N THR A 171 -13.11 -3.31 -5.70
CA THR A 171 -12.96 -3.36 -7.17
C THR A 171 -13.53 -2.12 -7.87
N ILE A 172 -14.40 -1.34 -7.22
CA ILE A 172 -14.99 -0.10 -7.76
C ILE A 172 -14.06 1.12 -7.57
N VAL A 173 -12.95 0.96 -6.83
CA VAL A 173 -12.01 2.06 -6.50
C VAL A 173 -10.83 2.15 -7.48
N ASP A 174 -10.73 1.25 -8.46
CA ASP A 174 -9.81 1.32 -9.62
C ASP A 174 -10.51 1.88 -10.88
#